data_AF-A0A955NT60-F1
#
_entry.id   AF-A0A955NT60-F1
#
_cell.length_a   1.000
_cell.length_b   1.000
_cell.length_c   1.000
_cell.angle_alpha   90.00
_cell.angle_beta   90.00
_cell.angle_gamma   90.00
#
_symmetry.space_group_name_H-M   'P 1'
#
loop_
_entity.id
_entity.type
_entity.pdbx_description
1 polymer ?
#
loop_
_entity_poly.entity_id
_entity_poly.type
_entity_poly.pdbx_seq_one_letter_code
_entity_poly.pdbx_strand_id
1 'polypeptide(L)'
;MILIPEIPYSMDVVSESLKRRMQKGKMFSIVAVAEGAVTQSDAEKKDKKKKPNKNGKASDHPKEPVSVTLAEHLEKATSLETRVTSLGHLQRGGIPTPRDRVLCTQFGVKAAELVLTQQFGRMVAMKGEKFLGVKLEEVVGKKRTVPLDHPLVKAARSVGTCLGDEE
;
A
#
# COMPACT_ATOMS: atom_id res chain seq x y z
N MET A 1 8.86 7.96 -7.15
CA MET A 1 9.23 6.74 -6.41
C MET A 1 8.00 6.31 -5.63
N ILE A 2 7.74 5.00 -5.52
CA ILE A 2 6.53 4.47 -4.89
C ILE A 2 6.93 3.31 -3.98
N LEU A 3 6.65 3.41 -2.67
CA LEU A 3 6.96 2.37 -1.69
C LEU A 3 5.65 1.72 -1.23
N ILE A 4 5.49 0.41 -1.46
CA ILE A 4 4.30 -0.37 -1.11
C ILE A 4 4.62 -1.49 -0.12
N PRO A 5 3.65 -1.98 0.67
CA PRO A 5 3.89 -3.03 1.68
C PRO A 5 4.41 -4.35 1.10
N GLU A 6 4.03 -4.67 -0.13
CA GLU A 6 4.40 -5.90 -0.82
C GLU A 6 5.86 -5.93 -1.30
N ILE A 7 6.52 -4.77 -1.38
CA ILE A 7 7.93 -4.66 -1.82
C ILE A 7 8.71 -3.98 -0.67
N PRO A 8 9.34 -4.77 0.22
CA PRO A 8 10.17 -4.21 1.29
C PRO A 8 11.32 -3.39 0.71
N TYR A 9 11.49 -2.17 1.21
CA TYR A 9 12.45 -1.22 0.63
C TYR A 9 13.78 -1.16 1.40
N SER A 10 14.85 -0.85 0.69
CA SER A 10 16.17 -0.51 1.23
C SER A 10 16.35 1.01 1.28
N MET A 11 16.86 1.52 2.39
CA MET A 11 17.17 2.95 2.54
C MET A 11 18.26 3.38 1.56
N ASP A 12 19.22 2.50 1.26
CA ASP A 12 20.35 2.81 0.39
C ASP A 12 19.88 2.96 -1.07
N VAL A 13 19.07 2.03 -1.55
CA VAL A 13 18.47 2.05 -2.89
C VAL A 13 17.62 3.29 -3.11
N VAL A 14 16.79 3.63 -2.13
CA VAL A 14 15.94 4.83 -2.16
C VAL A 14 16.84 6.07 -2.23
N SER A 15 17.83 6.18 -1.34
CA SER A 15 18.78 7.31 -1.31
C SER A 15 19.55 7.47 -2.61
N GLU A 16 20.09 6.37 -3.15
CA GLU A 16 20.84 6.36 -4.41
C GLU A 16 19.95 6.73 -5.59
N SER A 17 18.72 6.22 -5.64
CA SER A 17 17.78 6.57 -6.70
C SER A 17 17.44 8.06 -6.69
N LEU A 18 17.39 8.72 -5.53
CA LEU A 18 17.18 10.17 -5.42
C LEU A 18 18.42 10.94 -5.91
N LYS A 19 19.62 10.56 -5.45
CA LYS A 19 20.89 11.15 -5.91
C LYS A 19 21.05 11.06 -7.43
N ARG A 20 20.76 9.89 -8.00
CA ARG A 20 20.80 9.66 -9.45
C ARG A 20 19.84 10.57 -10.22
N ARG A 21 18.64 10.85 -9.67
CA ARG A 21 17.68 11.78 -10.29
C ARG A 21 18.17 13.22 -10.25
N MET A 22 18.76 13.62 -9.13
CA MET A 22 19.37 14.95 -8.99
C MET A 22 20.54 15.13 -9.97
N GLN A 23 21.43 14.14 -10.10
CA GLN A 23 22.54 14.15 -11.06
C GLN A 23 22.06 14.26 -12.52
N LYS A 24 20.84 13.77 -12.83
CA LYS A 24 20.18 13.95 -14.13
C LYS A 24 19.48 15.31 -14.29
N GLY A 25 19.75 16.28 -13.42
CA GLY A 25 19.22 17.64 -13.49
C GLY A 25 17.74 17.77 -13.08
N LYS A 26 17.17 16.79 -12.35
CA LYS A 26 15.79 16.93 -11.85
C LYS A 26 15.77 17.83 -10.61
N MET A 27 14.96 18.89 -10.66
CA MET A 27 14.84 19.88 -9.59
C MET A 27 14.16 19.36 -8.32
N PHE A 28 13.34 18.32 -8.43
CA PHE A 28 12.63 17.72 -7.30
C PHE A 28 12.36 16.23 -7.51
N SER A 29 12.04 15.54 -6.42
CA SER A 29 11.56 14.16 -6.44
C SER A 29 10.35 14.01 -5.51
N ILE A 30 9.36 13.25 -5.97
CA ILE A 30 8.19 12.89 -5.17
C ILE A 30 8.31 11.41 -4.80
N VAL A 31 8.16 11.14 -3.50
CA VAL A 31 8.13 9.81 -2.93
C VAL A 31 6.72 9.57 -2.36
N ALA A 32 5.99 8.63 -2.95
CA ALA A 32 4.71 8.17 -2.43
C ALA A 32 4.95 6.93 -1.56
N VAL A 33 4.51 6.96 -0.31
CA VAL A 33 4.76 5.88 0.67
C VAL A 33 3.43 5.40 1.22
N ALA A 34 3.16 4.11 1.09
CA ALA A 34 2.02 3.49 1.76
C ALA A 34 2.28 3.43 3.27
N GLU A 35 1.25 3.67 4.09
CA GLU A 35 1.35 3.60 5.57
C GLU A 35 1.89 2.24 6.06
N GLY A 36 1.58 1.16 5.34
CA GLY A 36 2.06 -0.19 5.64
C GLY A 36 3.40 -0.55 5.01
N ALA A 37 4.11 0.38 4.36
CA ALA A 37 5.42 0.11 3.78
C ALA A 37 6.42 -0.27 4.87
N VAL A 38 7.27 -1.26 4.58
CA VAL A 38 8.24 -1.81 5.53
C VAL A 38 9.63 -1.82 4.92
N THR A 39 10.64 -1.60 5.75
CA THR A 39 12.04 -1.79 5.33
C THR A 39 12.33 -3.27 5.16
N GLN A 40 13.35 -3.61 4.37
CA GLN A 40 13.88 -4.97 4.26
C GLN A 40 14.29 -5.51 5.64
N SER A 41 14.94 -4.68 6.48
CA SER A 41 15.35 -5.05 7.83
C SER A 41 14.18 -5.38 8.78
N ASP A 42 13.04 -4.71 8.64
CA ASP A 42 11.84 -5.00 9.42
C ASP A 42 11.08 -6.22 8.90
N ALA A 43 11.10 -6.45 7.60
CA ALA A 43 10.53 -7.65 6.98
C ALA A 43 11.25 -8.91 7.47
N GLU A 44 12.59 -8.91 7.48
CA GLU A 44 13.40 -10.03 7.98
C GLU A 44 13.15 -10.36 9.46
N LYS A 45 12.99 -9.33 10.31
CA LYS A 45 12.68 -9.50 11.74
C LYS A 45 11.31 -10.13 11.96
N LYS A 46 10.33 -9.85 11.09
CA LYS A 46 9.00 -10.46 11.14
C LYS A 46 9.04 -11.94 10.75
N ASP A 47 9.83 -12.32 9.76
CA ASP A 47 9.96 -13.73 9.37
C ASP A 47 10.70 -14.56 10.42
N LYS A 48 11.71 -14.00 11.10
CA LYS A 48 12.40 -14.67 12.23
C LYS A 48 11.51 -14.85 13.48
N LYS A 49 10.45 -14.06 13.65
CA LYS A 49 9.49 -14.16 14.77
C LYS A 49 8.32 -15.13 14.54
N LYS A 50 8.30 -15.93 13.46
CA LYS A 50 7.31 -17.01 13.24
C LYS A 50 7.47 -18.25 14.15
N LYS A 51 8.20 -18.17 15.27
CA LYS A 51 8.01 -19.11 16.40
C LYS A 51 6.93 -18.54 17.32
N PRO A 52 5.86 -19.28 17.66
CA PRO A 52 4.73 -18.76 18.41
C PRO A 52 5.12 -18.61 19.88
N ASN A 53 5.76 -17.50 20.24
CA ASN A 53 5.87 -17.13 21.65
C ASN A 53 4.65 -16.28 21.99
N LYS A 54 3.69 -16.92 22.67
CA LYS A 54 2.40 -16.35 23.13
C LYS A 54 2.51 -15.12 24.05
N ASN A 55 3.72 -14.64 24.39
CA ASN A 55 3.94 -13.56 25.36
C ASN A 55 4.87 -12.45 24.81
N GLY A 56 4.76 -12.09 23.54
CA GLY A 56 5.47 -10.92 23.01
C GLY A 56 4.66 -9.65 23.21
N LYS A 57 4.87 -8.92 24.30
CA LYS A 57 4.40 -7.53 24.45
C LYS A 57 4.67 -6.79 23.14
N ALA A 58 3.61 -6.36 22.45
CA ALA A 58 3.74 -5.39 21.37
C ALA A 58 4.53 -4.23 21.99
N SER A 59 5.66 -3.86 21.40
CA SER A 59 6.43 -2.72 21.85
C SER A 59 5.49 -1.51 21.83
N ASP A 60 5.13 -1.03 23.01
CA ASP A 60 4.14 0.01 23.32
C ASP A 60 4.66 1.43 23.00
N HIS A 61 5.64 1.52 22.10
CA HIS A 61 6.13 2.79 21.59
C HIS A 61 5.33 3.12 20.33
N PRO A 62 4.76 4.33 20.23
CA PRO A 62 4.18 4.80 18.98
C PRO A 62 5.28 4.69 17.93
N LYS A 63 5.13 3.75 16.97
CA LYS A 63 6.00 3.76 15.80
C LYS A 63 5.73 5.08 15.11
N GLU A 64 6.75 5.93 15.03
CA GLU A 64 6.69 7.14 14.24
C GLU A 64 6.18 6.80 12.83
N PRO A 65 5.39 7.68 12.21
CA PRO A 65 4.90 7.44 10.86
C PRO A 65 6.06 7.14 9.92
N VAL A 66 5.91 6.11 9.07
CA VAL A 66 6.95 5.67 8.12
C VAL A 66 7.50 6.84 7.29
N SER A 67 6.64 7.82 6.96
CA SER A 67 7.00 9.01 6.21
C SER A 67 7.98 9.95 6.94
N VAL A 68 7.87 10.09 8.26
CA VAL A 68 8.74 10.95 9.07
C VAL A 68 10.11 10.32 9.19
N THR A 69 10.16 9.05 9.61
CA THR A 69 11.42 8.30 9.72
C THR A 69 12.13 8.25 8.37
N LEU A 70 11.41 7.99 7.27
CA LEU A 70 12.00 7.99 5.93
C LEU A 70 12.60 9.36 5.56
N ALA A 71 11.88 10.45 5.82
CA ALA A 71 12.37 11.78 5.50
C ALA A 71 13.67 12.13 6.23
N GLU A 72 13.73 11.90 7.54
CA GLU A 72 14.94 12.17 8.32
C GLU A 72 16.16 11.39 7.82
N HIS A 73 15.95 10.12 7.44
CA HIS A 73 17.02 9.30 6.88
C HIS A 73 17.46 9.82 5.50
N LEU A 74 16.51 10.24 4.67
CA LEU A 74 16.80 10.79 3.34
C LEU A 74 17.55 12.12 3.42
N GLU A 75 17.17 13.03 4.32
CA GLU A 75 17.88 14.29 4.52
C GLU A 75 19.33 14.05 4.94
N LYS A 76 19.56 13.14 5.90
CA LYS A 76 20.91 12.77 6.34
C LYS A 76 21.74 12.12 5.23
N ALA A 77 21.12 11.23 4.44
CA ALA A 77 21.83 10.45 3.42
C ALA A 77 22.08 11.23 2.13
N THR A 78 21.21 12.18 1.79
CA THR A 78 21.24 12.89 0.49
C THR A 78 21.56 14.38 0.60
N SER A 79 21.48 14.97 1.81
CA SER A 79 21.59 16.41 2.05
C SER A 79 20.54 17.24 1.28
N LEU A 80 19.42 16.62 0.88
CA LEU A 80 18.30 17.28 0.24
C LEU A 80 17.23 17.63 1.27
N GLU A 81 16.75 18.87 1.26
CA GLU A 81 15.60 19.29 2.06
C GLU A 81 14.39 18.41 1.70
N THR A 82 13.80 17.75 2.70
CA THR A 82 12.69 16.81 2.52
C THR A 82 11.46 17.29 3.27
N ARG A 83 10.36 17.51 2.56
CA ARG A 83 9.09 17.89 3.15
C ARG A 83 8.13 16.72 3.18
N VAL A 84 7.57 16.46 4.36
CA VAL A 84 6.59 15.39 4.57
C VAL A 84 5.18 15.97 4.58
N THR A 85 4.26 15.29 3.91
CA THR A 85 2.83 15.55 4.02
C THR A 85 2.10 14.23 4.23
N SER A 86 1.40 14.10 5.34
CA SER A 86 0.52 12.97 5.61
C SER A 86 -0.93 13.40 5.40
N LEU A 87 -1.61 12.73 4.47
CA LEU A 87 -3.01 13.05 4.15
C LEU A 87 -3.99 12.52 5.22
N GLY A 88 -3.67 11.39 5.85
CA GLY A 88 -4.47 10.80 6.93
C GLY A 88 -5.96 10.64 6.57
N HIS A 89 -6.84 11.03 7.49
CA HIS A 89 -8.30 10.89 7.35
C HIS A 89 -8.90 11.70 6.19
N LEU A 90 -8.18 12.69 5.65
CA LEU A 90 -8.63 13.45 4.48
C LEU A 90 -8.94 12.53 3.29
N GLN A 91 -8.18 11.44 3.13
CA GLN A 91 -8.38 10.46 2.05
C GLN A 91 -9.71 9.69 2.14
N ARG A 92 -10.37 9.69 3.30
CA ARG A 92 -11.65 8.99 3.52
C ARG A 92 -12.86 9.91 3.40
N GLY A 93 -12.63 11.22 3.26
CA GLY A 93 -13.68 12.23 3.10
C GLY A 93 -13.80 12.74 1.67
N GLY A 94 -14.73 13.67 1.46
CA GLY A 94 -14.97 14.30 0.16
C GLY A 94 -16.18 13.71 -0.59
N ILE A 95 -16.58 14.40 -1.65
CA ILE A 95 -17.71 14.01 -2.48
C ILE A 95 -17.28 12.82 -3.36
N PRO A 96 -17.99 11.68 -3.35
CA PRO A 96 -17.63 10.52 -4.15
C PRO A 96 -17.67 10.84 -5.65
N THR A 97 -16.72 10.26 -6.39
CA THR A 97 -16.63 10.46 -7.84
C THR A 97 -17.85 9.86 -8.55
N PRO A 98 -18.19 10.30 -9.78
CA PRO A 98 -19.28 9.68 -10.55
C PRO A 98 -19.13 8.16 -10.67
N ARG A 99 -17.89 7.68 -10.83
CA ARG A 99 -17.58 6.24 -10.90
C ARG A 99 -17.93 5.53 -9.60
N ASP A 100 -17.53 6.08 -8.46
CA ASP A 100 -17.81 5.48 -7.15
C ASP A 100 -19.31 5.44 -6.87
N ARG A 101 -20.05 6.47 -7.28
CA ARG A 101 -21.52 6.50 -7.14
C ARG A 101 -22.17 5.36 -7.92
N VAL A 102 -21.83 5.21 -9.20
CA VAL A 102 -22.35 4.12 -10.05
C VAL A 102 -21.97 2.76 -9.48
N LEU A 103 -20.70 2.59 -9.09
CA LEU A 103 -20.19 1.37 -8.48
C LEU A 103 -20.98 0.98 -7.23
N CYS A 104 -21.16 1.93 -6.29
CA CYS A 104 -21.91 1.71 -5.05
C CYS A 104 -23.38 1.37 -5.31
N THR A 105 -24.02 2.02 -6.29
CA THR A 105 -25.39 1.67 -6.70
C THR A 105 -25.48 0.23 -7.20
N GLN A 106 -24.56 -0.21 -8.06
CA GLN A 106 -24.53 -1.59 -8.55
C GLN A 106 -24.28 -2.61 -7.43
N PHE A 107 -23.39 -2.30 -6.48
CA PHE A 107 -23.19 -3.11 -5.27
C PHE A 107 -24.49 -3.21 -4.45
N GLY A 108 -25.19 -2.09 -4.22
CA GLY A 108 -26.43 -2.05 -3.46
C GLY A 108 -27.56 -2.83 -4.12
N VAL A 109 -27.75 -2.68 -5.43
CA VAL A 109 -28.73 -3.46 -6.21
C VAL A 109 -28.44 -4.94 -6.08
N LYS A 110 -27.18 -5.37 -6.27
CA LYS A 110 -26.83 -6.77 -6.15
C LYS A 110 -27.04 -7.33 -4.74
N ALA A 111 -26.78 -6.53 -3.71
CA ALA A 111 -27.03 -6.91 -2.33
C ALA A 111 -28.53 -7.13 -2.08
N ALA A 112 -29.39 -6.25 -2.59
CA ALA A 112 -30.84 -6.40 -2.50
C ALA A 112 -31.34 -7.67 -3.22
N GLU A 113 -30.83 -7.98 -4.42
CA GLU A 113 -31.14 -9.23 -5.13
C GLU A 113 -30.78 -10.49 -4.31
N LEU A 114 -29.62 -10.49 -3.65
CA LEU A 114 -29.21 -11.60 -2.80
C LEU A 114 -30.18 -11.80 -1.64
N VAL A 115 -30.66 -10.72 -1.02
CA VAL A 115 -31.67 -10.78 0.06
C VAL A 115 -33.00 -11.29 -0.47
N LEU A 116 -33.48 -10.79 -1.61
CA LEU A 116 -34.74 -11.24 -2.24
C LEU A 116 -34.73 -12.73 -2.58
N THR A 117 -33.57 -13.25 -2.98
CA THR A 117 -33.37 -14.67 -3.28
C THR A 117 -32.94 -15.50 -2.05
N GLN A 118 -33.03 -14.92 -0.84
CA GLN A 118 -32.72 -15.55 0.44
C GLN A 118 -31.28 -16.10 0.55
N GLN A 119 -30.34 -15.53 -0.21
CA GLN A 119 -28.92 -15.90 -0.22
C GLN A 119 -28.13 -15.13 0.84
N PHE A 120 -28.39 -15.41 2.12
CA PHE A 120 -27.70 -14.79 3.25
C PHE A 120 -26.27 -15.32 3.46
N GLY A 121 -25.48 -14.63 4.29
CA GLY A 121 -24.08 -15.01 4.57
C GLY A 121 -23.10 -14.76 3.42
N ARG A 122 -23.48 -13.89 2.48
CA ARG A 122 -22.68 -13.55 1.30
C ARG A 122 -22.35 -12.06 1.27
N MET A 123 -21.16 -11.71 0.78
CA MET A 123 -20.81 -10.35 0.39
C MET A 123 -20.92 -10.18 -1.12
N VAL A 124 -21.24 -8.97 -1.58
CA VAL A 124 -21.13 -8.64 -3.00
C VAL A 124 -19.68 -8.36 -3.34
N ALA A 125 -19.18 -8.93 -4.43
CA ALA A 125 -17.86 -8.68 -4.98
C ALA A 125 -17.95 -8.35 -6.48
N MET A 126 -17.02 -7.53 -6.96
CA MET A 126 -16.90 -7.21 -8.39
C MET A 126 -15.71 -7.98 -8.99
N LYS A 127 -15.95 -8.73 -10.08
CA LYS A 127 -14.92 -9.42 -10.86
C LYS A 127 -15.06 -9.04 -12.33
N GLY A 128 -14.10 -8.25 -12.83
CA GLY A 128 -14.26 -7.57 -14.12
C GLY A 128 -15.45 -6.62 -14.05
N GLU A 129 -16.40 -6.76 -14.95
CA GLU A 129 -17.63 -5.95 -15.00
C GLU A 129 -18.84 -6.61 -14.31
N LYS A 130 -18.64 -7.79 -13.69
CA LYS A 130 -19.73 -8.57 -13.08
C LYS A 130 -19.76 -8.42 -11.56
N PHE A 131 -20.96 -8.28 -11.01
CA PHE A 131 -21.23 -8.25 -9.57
C PHE A 131 -21.79 -9.60 -9.12
N LEU A 132 -21.12 -10.24 -8.16
CA LEU A 132 -21.37 -11.60 -7.72
C LEU A 132 -21.61 -11.62 -6.21
N GLY A 133 -22.40 -12.56 -5.69
CA GLY A 133 -22.39 -12.90 -4.27
C GLY A 133 -21.32 -13.94 -3.97
N VAL A 134 -20.44 -13.70 -3.00
CA VAL A 134 -19.38 -14.61 -2.54
C VAL A 134 -19.62 -14.93 -1.07
N LYS A 135 -19.45 -16.19 -0.64
CA LYS A 135 -19.64 -16.56 0.77
C LYS A 135 -18.63 -15.83 1.65
N LEU A 136 -19.07 -15.32 2.79
CA LEU A 136 -18.17 -14.65 3.73
C LEU A 136 -17.05 -15.59 4.22
N GLU A 137 -17.37 -16.85 4.48
CA GLU A 137 -16.43 -17.91 4.87
C GLU A 137 -15.23 -18.05 3.91
N GLU A 138 -15.45 -17.82 2.61
CA GLU A 138 -14.39 -17.95 1.60
C GLU A 138 -13.42 -16.77 1.61
N VAL A 139 -13.81 -15.62 2.19
CA VAL A 139 -13.08 -14.35 2.12
C VAL A 139 -12.44 -13.98 3.46
N VAL A 140 -13.06 -14.36 4.58
CA VAL A 140 -12.55 -14.07 5.92
C VAL A 140 -11.12 -14.60 6.08
N GLY A 141 -10.24 -13.75 6.62
CA GLY A 141 -8.83 -14.07 6.85
C GLY A 141 -7.93 -13.99 5.62
N LYS A 142 -8.47 -13.79 4.41
CA LYS A 142 -7.68 -13.60 3.20
C LYS A 142 -7.42 -12.12 2.96
N LYS A 143 -6.16 -11.76 2.72
CA LYS A 143 -5.76 -10.41 2.32
C LYS A 143 -5.57 -10.37 0.81
N ARG A 144 -6.16 -9.37 0.15
CA ARG A 144 -5.84 -9.05 -1.25
C ARG A 144 -4.58 -8.18 -1.27
N THR A 145 -3.48 -8.74 -1.76
CA THR A 145 -2.21 -8.02 -1.96
C THR A 145 -2.07 -7.58 -3.40
N VAL A 146 -1.15 -6.64 -3.64
CA VAL A 146 -0.70 -6.31 -5.01
C VAL A 146 0.20 -7.45 -5.52
N PRO A 147 -0.13 -8.11 -6.65
CA PRO A 147 0.76 -9.10 -7.24
C PRO A 147 2.06 -8.45 -7.73
N LEU A 148 3.21 -9.07 -7.49
CA LEU A 148 4.51 -8.54 -7.92
C LEU A 148 4.66 -8.54 -9.45
N ASP A 149 3.97 -9.46 -10.13
CA ASP A 149 3.88 -9.58 -11.58
C ASP A 149 2.77 -8.71 -12.20
N HIS A 150 2.12 -7.85 -11.41
CA HIS A 150 1.02 -7.03 -11.89
C HIS A 150 1.48 -6.05 -13.00
N PRO A 151 0.70 -5.87 -14.08
CA PRO A 151 1.11 -5.01 -15.21
C PRO A 151 1.52 -3.59 -14.82
N LEU A 152 0.88 -3.01 -13.80
CA LEU A 152 1.25 -1.68 -13.29
C LEU A 152 2.60 -1.65 -12.56
N VAL A 153 2.99 -2.72 -11.87
CA VAL A 153 4.31 -2.84 -11.25
C VAL A 153 5.38 -2.89 -12.34
N LYS A 154 5.15 -3.72 -13.36
CA LYS A 154 6.02 -3.80 -14.54
C LYS A 154 6.10 -2.46 -15.29
N ALA A 155 4.98 -1.78 -15.49
CA ALA A 155 4.94 -0.48 -16.15
C ALA A 155 5.68 0.58 -15.34
N ALA A 156 5.49 0.63 -14.02
CA ALA A 156 6.21 1.55 -13.13
C ALA A 156 7.73 1.38 -13.25
N ARG A 157 8.21 0.13 -13.22
CA ARG A 157 9.64 -0.18 -13.43
C ARG A 157 10.13 0.21 -14.83
N SER A 158 9.35 -0.10 -15.86
CA SER A 158 9.69 0.21 -17.26
C SER A 158 9.87 1.70 -17.54
N VAL A 159 9.15 2.57 -16.82
CA VAL A 159 9.32 4.03 -16.91
C VAL A 159 10.36 4.59 -15.92
N GLY A 160 11.13 3.73 -15.24
CA GLY A 160 12.19 4.10 -14.31
C GLY A 160 11.71 4.53 -12.93
N THR A 161 10.52 4.11 -12.49
CA THR A 161 10.04 4.34 -11.12
C THR A 161 10.74 3.38 -10.17
N CYS A 162 11.51 3.92 -9.22
CA CYS A 162 12.06 3.13 -8.11
C CYS A 162 10.92 2.68 -7.17
N LEU A 163 10.91 1.38 -6.86
CA LEU A 163 9.98 0.73 -5.92
C LEU A 163 10.61 0.39 -4.56
N GLY A 164 11.90 0.72 -4.39
CA GLY A 164 12.63 0.59 -3.13
C GLY A 164 13.48 -0.68 -3.01
N ASP A 165 13.39 -1.60 -3.97
CA ASP A 165 14.20 -2.82 -4.06
C ASP A 165 15.30 -2.72 -5.12
N GLU A 166 16.36 -3.51 -4.93
CA GLU A 166 17.40 -3.78 -5.94
C GLU A 166 16.84 -4.86 -6.87
N GLU A 167 16.60 -4.52 -8.14
CA GLU A 167 16.55 -5.48 -9.23
C GLU A 167 17.89 -5.49 -9.98
#